data_AF-A0A2V7XXW7-F1
#
_entry.id   AF-A0A2V7XXW7-F1
#
_cell.length_a   1.000
_cell.length_b   1.000
_cell.length_c   1.000
_cell.angle_alpha   90.00
_cell.angle_beta   90.00
_cell.angle_gamma   90.00
#
_symmetry.space_group_name_H-M   'P 1'
#
loop_
_entity.id
_entity.type
_entity.pdbx_description
1 polymer ?
#
loop_
_entity_poly.entity_id
_entity_poly.type
_entity_poly.pdbx_seq_one_letter_code
_entity_poly.pdbx_strand_id
1 'polypeptide(L)' 'SIGVATVPHPNIHAAKELIVAADEALYRAKRSGRNQVQVADRREARAQRA' A
#
# COMPACT_ATOMS: atom_id res chain seq x y z
N SER A 1 -12.06 -5.97 4.21
CA SER A 1 -11.07 -4.91 3.98
C SER A 1 -10.23 -5.30 2.81
N ILE A 2 -9.88 -4.35 1.95
CA ILE A 2 -9.03 -4.58 0.77
C ILE A 2 -7.94 -3.51 0.78
N GLY A 3 -6.71 -3.92 0.53
CA GLY A 3 -5.58 -3.03 0.25
C GLY A 3 -5.20 -3.14 -1.22
N VAL A 4 -5.00 -2.00 -1.87
CA VAL A 4 -4.68 -1.94 -3.30
C VAL A 4 -3.37 -1.20 -3.51
N ALA A 5 -2.47 -1.80 -4.27
CA ALA A 5 -1.31 -1.14 -4.84
C ALA A 5 -1.24 -1.45 -6.33
N THR A 6 -0.71 -0.52 -7.12
CA THR A 6 -0.69 -0.60 -8.59
C THR A 6 0.70 -0.35 -9.12
N VAL A 7 1.02 -0.90 -10.28
CA VAL A 7 2.18 -0.55 -11.10
C VAL A 7 1.73 -0.10 -12.49
N PRO A 8 2.43 0.83 -13.16
CA PRO A 8 3.67 1.50 -12.72
C PRO A 8 3.44 2.49 -11.58
N HIS A 9 4.39 2.56 -10.63
CA HIS A 9 4.34 3.47 -9.48
C HIS A 9 5.74 4.04 -9.18
N PRO A 10 5.90 5.36 -8.92
CA PRO A 10 7.21 6.01 -8.84
C PRO A 10 8.16 5.44 -7.79
N ASN A 11 7.63 4.80 -6.75
CA ASN A 11 8.39 4.31 -5.59
C ASN A 11 8.35 2.78 -5.44
N ILE A 12 7.78 2.06 -6.40
CA ILE A 12 7.72 0.59 -6.39
C ILE A 12 8.51 0.11 -7.61
N HIS A 13 9.63 -0.57 -7.38
CA HIS A 13 10.55 -1.04 -8.42
C HIS A 13 10.65 -2.57 -8.47
N ALA A 14 10.10 -3.27 -7.48
CA ALA A 14 10.11 -4.73 -7.43
C ALA A 14 8.74 -5.30 -7.02
N ALA A 15 8.45 -6.53 -7.46
CA ALA A 15 7.19 -7.22 -7.13
C ALA A 15 6.97 -7.36 -5.61
N LYS A 16 8.04 -7.59 -4.83
CA LYS A 16 7.97 -7.63 -3.37
C LYS A 16 7.46 -6.32 -2.78
N GLU A 17 7.92 -5.18 -3.30
CA GLU A 17 7.52 -3.84 -2.83
C GLU A 17 6.05 -3.56 -3.15
N LEU A 18 5.54 -4.08 -4.28
CA LEU A 18 4.12 -3.99 -4.63
C LEU A 18 3.23 -4.72 -3.61
N ILE A 19 3.64 -5.93 -3.20
CA ILE A 19 2.92 -6.73 -2.21
C ILE A 19 2.93 -6.05 -0.86
N VAL A 20 4.10 -5.55 -0.42
CA VAL A 20 4.23 -4.81 0.85
C VAL A 20 3.31 -3.59 0.87
N ALA A 21 3.30 -2.79 -0.20
CA ALA A 21 2.44 -1.62 -0.31
C ALA A 21 0.94 -1.96 -0.26
N ALA A 22 0.53 -3.07 -0.89
CA ALA A 22 -0.85 -3.53 -0.83
C ALA A 22 -1.23 -4.02 0.57
N ASP A 23 -0.32 -4.70 1.27
CA ASP A 23 -0.55 -5.19 2.63
C ASP A 23 -0.65 -4.04 3.65
N GLU A 24 0.17 -3.00 3.52
CA GLU A 24 0.06 -1.80 4.37
C GLU A 24 -1.29 -1.08 4.17
N ALA A 25 -1.73 -0.96 2.92
CA ALA A 25 -3.05 -0.42 2.63
C ALA A 25 -4.17 -1.30 3.24
N LEU A 26 -4.02 -2.62 3.17
CA LEU A 26 -4.95 -3.56 3.80
C LEU A 26 -4.95 -3.41 5.33
N TYR A 27 -3.78 -3.20 5.92
CA TYR A 27 -3.63 -2.94 7.36
C TYR A 27 -4.38 -1.67 7.78
N ARG A 28 -4.24 -0.57 7.03
CA ARG A 28 -5.04 0.65 7.25
C ARG A 28 -6.53 0.39 7.13
N ALA A 29 -6.96 -0.36 6.12
CA ALA A 29 -8.37 -0.69 5.94
C ALA A 29 -8.91 -1.55 7.10
N LYS A 30 -8.09 -2.40 7.72
CA LYS A 30 -8.46 -3.16 8.92
C LYS A 30 -8.55 -2.27 10.16
N ARG A 31 -7.58 -1.37 10.37
CA ARG A 31 -7.58 -0.42 11.51
C ARG A 31 -8.70 0.63 11.43
N SER A 32 -9.11 1.02 10.24
CA SER A 32 -10.08 2.12 10.02
C SER A 32 -11.55 1.67 10.10
N GLY A 33 -11.86 0.54 10.74
CA GLY A 33 -13.24 0.06 10.90
C GLY A 33 -13.67 -1.03 9.92
N ARG A 34 -12.74 -1.59 9.13
CA ARG A 34 -12.98 -2.68 8.17
C ARG A 34 -13.95 -2.27 7.04
N ASN A 35 -14.47 -3.28 6.32
CA ASN A 35 -15.42 -3.18 5.20
C ASN A 35 -15.16 -2.01 4.21
N GLN A 36 -13.90 -1.73 3.92
CA GLN A 36 -13.51 -0.63 3.04
C GLN A 36 -12.27 -1.01 2.22
N VAL A 37 -12.02 -0.19 1.20
CA VAL A 37 -10.85 -0.24 0.34
C VAL A 37 -9.92 0.90 0.74
N GLN A 38 -8.62 0.61 0.85
CA GLN A 38 -7.57 1.61 1.01
C GLN A 38 -6.54 1.41 -0.11
N VAL A 39 -6.05 2.50 -0.66
CA VAL A 39 -5.03 2.50 -1.72
C VAL A 39 -3.68 2.86 -1.10
N ALA A 40 -2.61 2.22 -1.56
CA ALA A 40 -1.24 2.59 -1.19
C ALA A 40 -0.97 4.05 -1.58
N ASP A 41 -0.58 4.89 -0.62
CA ASP A 41 -0.32 6.30 -0.90
C ASP A 41 1.01 6.45 -1.64
N ARG A 42 1.01 7.28 -2.67
CA ARG A 42 2.18 7.68 -3.44
C ARG A 42 3.31 8.23 -2.57
N ARG A 43 3.00 8.83 -1.41
CA ARG A 43 3.99 9.45 -0.50
C ARG A 43 4.64 8.48 0.49
N GLU A 44 3.96 7.40 0.87
CA GLU A 44 4.40 6.48 1.95
C GLU A 44 5.56 5.58 1.52
N ALA A 45 5.56 5.13 0.26
CA ALA A 45 6.64 4.30 -0.28
C ALA A 45 8.02 5.01 -0.29
N ARG A 46 8.06 6.34 -0.12
CA ARG A 46 9.32 7.10 0.05
C ARG A 46 9.86 7.04 1.48
N ALA A 47 8.98 6.90 2.48
CA ALA A 47 9.35 6.90 3.90
C ALA A 47 9.92 5.55 4.36
N GLN A 48 9.63 4.45 3.67
CA GLN A 48 10.13 3.10 3.98
C GLN A 48 11.58 2.84 3.53
N ARG A 49 12.21 3.80 2.85
CA ARG A 49 13.60 3.72 2.35
C ARG A 49 14.56 4.72 3.04
N ALA A 50 14.08 5.49 4.01
CA ALA A 50 14.89 6.37 4.87
C ALA A 50 15.13 5.69 6.22
#